data_AF-A0AAV0XK83-F1
#
_entry.id   AF-A0AAV0XK83-F1
#
_cell.length_a   1.000
_cell.length_b   1.000
_cell.length_c   1.000
_cell.angle_alpha   90.00
_cell.angle_beta   90.00
_cell.angle_gamma   90.00
#
_symmetry.space_group_name_H-M   'P 1'
#
loop_
_entity.id
_entity.type
_entity.pdbx_description
1 polymer ?
#
loop_
_entity_poly.entity_id
_entity_poly.type
_entity_poly.pdbx_seq_one_letter_code
_entity_poly.pdbx_strand_id
1 'polypeptide(L)'
;MEFKIIESKRGCRMAVYNKFKYNFGSTSKEDGFTRWRCVTRTCSALIYSDKSDFFLSTAGEHNHESYDLTNIYRQIVNVGCKRKAVEDMHVQSKKVVLKEIAPNDHAATTFTVNDINTFTATV
;
A
#
# COMPACT_ATOMS: atom_id res chain seq x y z
N MET A 1 9.81 8.40 -2.94
CA MET A 1 8.37 8.16 -2.63
C MET A 1 8.22 8.40 -1.16
N GLU A 2 7.30 9.29 -0.79
CA GLU A 2 7.00 9.63 0.60
C GLU A 2 6.41 8.42 1.35
N PHE A 3 6.48 8.44 2.68
CA PHE A 3 5.87 7.42 3.52
C PHE A 3 4.35 7.41 3.30
N LYS A 4 3.78 6.22 3.07
CA LYS A 4 2.33 6.06 2.87
C LYS A 4 1.83 4.81 3.55
N ILE A 5 0.73 4.93 4.28
CA ILE A 5 -0.03 3.78 4.78
C ILE A 5 -0.89 3.21 3.65
N ILE A 6 -0.81 1.89 3.48
CA ILE A 6 -1.60 1.15 2.52
C ILE A 6 -2.21 -0.08 3.20
N GLU A 7 -3.08 -0.77 2.48
CA GLU A 7 -3.64 -2.03 2.94
C GLU A 7 -3.08 -3.21 2.14
N SER A 8 -2.98 -4.35 2.83
CA SER A 8 -2.66 -5.63 2.21
C SER A 8 -3.87 -6.13 1.40
N LYS A 9 -3.64 -7.10 0.52
CA LYS A 9 -4.75 -7.79 -0.19
C LYS A 9 -5.76 -8.47 0.73
N ARG A 10 -5.41 -8.66 2.02
CA ARG A 10 -6.25 -9.25 3.07
C ARG A 10 -6.84 -8.20 4.02
N GLY A 11 -6.71 -6.91 3.73
CA GLY A 11 -7.21 -5.82 4.58
C GLY A 11 -6.36 -5.51 5.81
N CYS A 12 -5.11 -6.00 5.87
CA CYS A 12 -4.21 -5.69 7.00
C CYS A 12 -3.42 -4.40 6.72
N ARG A 13 -3.18 -3.60 7.76
CA ARG A 13 -2.41 -2.36 7.67
C ARG A 13 -0.94 -2.60 7.29
N MET A 14 -0.44 -1.81 6.34
CA MET A 14 0.93 -1.85 5.84
C MET A 14 1.45 -0.43 5.62
N ALA A 15 2.76 -0.29 5.48
CA ALA A 15 3.41 0.96 5.11
C ALA A 15 4.30 0.77 3.88
N VAL A 16 4.43 1.82 3.07
CA VAL A 16 5.37 1.93 1.96
C VAL A 16 6.30 3.10 2.23
N TYR A 17 7.60 2.87 2.11
CA TYR A 17 8.61 3.92 2.20
C TYR A 17 9.80 3.56 1.31
N ASN A 18 10.25 4.50 0.48
CA ASN A 18 11.37 4.28 -0.47
C ASN A 18 11.25 3.00 -1.31
N LYS A 19 10.05 2.72 -1.84
CA LYS A 19 9.75 1.52 -2.64
C LYS A 19 9.88 0.19 -1.88
N PHE A 20 10.03 0.22 -0.57
CA PHE A 20 9.95 -0.96 0.30
C PHE A 20 8.59 -1.03 0.97
N LYS A 21 8.16 -2.25 1.28
CA LYS A 21 6.89 -2.53 1.96
C LYS A 21 7.16 -3.04 3.36
N TYR A 22 6.33 -2.62 4.31
CA TYR A 22 6.44 -2.97 5.71
C TYR A 22 5.10 -3.43 6.25
N ASN A 23 5.08 -4.53 6.99
CA ASN A 23 3.93 -4.98 7.75
C ASN A 23 3.88 -4.29 9.11
N PHE A 24 2.68 -4.09 9.64
CA PHE A 24 2.50 -3.71 11.03
C PHE A 24 3.23 -4.69 11.97
N GLY A 25 4.01 -4.14 12.89
CA GLY A 25 4.71 -4.90 13.93
C GLY A 25 4.00 -4.76 15.27
N SER A 26 4.12 -3.59 15.87
CA SER A 26 3.56 -3.28 17.19
C SER A 26 3.47 -1.77 17.39
N THR A 27 2.60 -1.32 18.29
CA THR A 27 2.56 0.07 18.73
C THR A 27 3.05 0.16 20.17
N SER A 28 3.96 1.10 20.46
CA SER A 28 4.44 1.38 21.81
C SER A 28 3.26 1.84 22.67
N LYS A 29 3.12 1.32 23.89
CA LYS A 29 2.03 1.75 24.80
C LYS A 29 2.33 3.11 25.44
N GLU A 30 3.60 3.46 25.58
CA GLU A 30 4.06 4.69 26.23
C GLU A 30 4.02 5.86 25.24
N ASP A 31 4.81 5.75 24.16
CA ASP A 31 4.93 6.84 23.17
C ASP A 31 3.86 6.78 22.07
N GLY A 32 3.24 5.62 21.87
CA GLY A 32 2.31 5.35 20.75
C GLY A 32 2.92 5.28 19.37
N PHE A 33 4.25 5.21 19.27
CA PHE A 33 4.90 5.01 17.98
C PHE A 33 4.61 3.61 17.44
N THR A 34 4.33 3.52 16.14
CA THR A 34 4.12 2.26 15.45
C THR A 34 5.41 1.80 14.81
N ARG A 35 5.85 0.59 15.17
CA ARG A 35 6.95 -0.12 14.55
C ARG A 35 6.42 -0.93 13.38
N TRP A 36 7.04 -0.76 12.22
CA TRP A 36 6.77 -1.51 11.00
C TRP A 36 7.99 -2.34 10.61
N ARG A 37 7.77 -3.57 10.18
CA ARG A 37 8.83 -4.51 9.80
C ARG A 37 8.80 -4.78 8.32
N CYS A 38 9.94 -4.88 7.66
CA CYS A 38 9.98 -5.24 6.24
C CYS A 38 9.16 -6.51 5.98
N VAL A 39 8.45 -6.55 4.85
CA VAL A 39 7.63 -7.72 4.48
C VAL A 39 8.49 -8.95 4.18
N THR A 40 9.74 -8.77 3.78
CA THR A 40 10.69 -9.84 3.53
C THR A 40 11.16 -10.40 4.86
N ARG A 41 10.84 -11.66 5.15
CA ARG A 41 11.10 -12.28 6.47
C ARG A 41 12.57 -12.33 6.88
N THR A 42 13.48 -12.41 5.91
CA THR A 42 14.93 -12.42 6.12
C THR A 42 15.52 -11.02 6.24
N CYS A 43 14.73 -9.97 6.05
CA CYS A 43 15.16 -8.58 6.13
C CYS A 43 14.90 -8.01 7.53
N SER A 44 15.91 -7.37 8.10
CA SER A 44 15.84 -6.75 9.43
C SER A 44 15.41 -5.28 9.40
N ALA A 45 15.20 -4.69 8.22
CA ALA A 45 14.83 -3.28 8.09
C ALA A 45 13.48 -2.97 8.75
N LEU A 46 13.45 -1.84 9.45
CA LEU A 46 12.34 -1.31 10.23
C LEU A 46 12.09 0.14 9.86
N ILE A 47 10.85 0.57 10.03
CA ILE A 47 10.49 1.99 10.07
C ILE A 47 9.58 2.25 11.26
N TYR A 48 9.56 3.49 11.70
CA TYR A 48 8.72 3.97 12.79
C TYR A 48 7.86 5.12 12.32
N SER A 49 6.60 5.12 12.73
CA SER A 49 5.68 6.24 12.55
C SER A 49 5.08 6.67 13.88
N ASP A 50 4.59 7.90 13.95
CA ASP A 50 3.87 8.38 15.12
C ASP A 50 2.42 7.85 15.17
N LYS A 51 1.66 8.32 16.17
CA LYS A 51 0.22 7.99 16.35
C LYS A 51 -0.66 8.51 15.20
N SER A 52 -0.20 9.53 14.48
CA SER A 52 -0.88 10.19 13.38
C SER A 52 -0.42 9.67 12.01
N ASP A 53 0.33 8.56 11.98
CA ASP A 53 0.94 7.96 10.79
C ASP A 53 1.94 8.85 10.04
N PHE A 54 2.61 9.77 10.74
CA PHE A 54 3.76 10.47 10.17
C PHE A 54 5.04 9.66 10.34
N PHE A 55 5.88 9.67 9.31
CA PHE A 55 7.18 9.02 9.34
C PHE A 55 8.09 9.65 10.40
N LEU A 56 8.76 8.82 11.20
CA LEU A 56 9.71 9.26 12.21
C LEU A 56 11.15 8.87 11.84
N SER A 57 11.40 7.58 11.66
CA SER A 57 12.77 7.08 11.46
C SER A 57 12.81 5.69 10.83
N THR A 58 13.99 5.30 10.37
CA THR A 58 14.35 3.96 9.89
C THR A 58 15.34 3.29 10.84
N ALA A 59 15.37 1.97 10.87
CA ALA A 59 16.43 1.20 11.54
C ALA A 59 16.76 -0.08 10.77
N GLY A 60 18.04 -0.48 10.76
CA GLY A 60 18.53 -1.62 9.98
C GLY A 60 18.62 -1.33 8.48
N GLU A 61 19.19 -2.27 7.73
CA GLU A 61 19.42 -2.17 6.29
C GLU A 61 18.66 -3.25 5.53
N HIS A 62 18.29 -2.94 4.28
CA HIS A 62 17.66 -3.91 3.40
C HIS A 62 18.70 -4.84 2.79
N ASN A 63 18.40 -6.13 2.77
CA ASN A 63 19.22 -7.16 2.14
C ASN A 63 18.61 -7.70 0.83
N HIS A 64 17.72 -6.92 0.22
CA HIS A 64 17.06 -7.25 -1.04
C HIS A 64 16.76 -5.97 -1.81
N GLU A 65 16.50 -6.12 -3.10
CA GLU A 65 16.14 -5.00 -3.95
C GLU A 65 14.78 -4.41 -3.58
N SER A 66 14.62 -3.13 -3.90
CA SER A 66 13.35 -2.44 -3.75
C SER A 66 12.28 -3.00 -4.68
N TYR A 67 11.01 -2.87 -4.31
CA TYR A 67 9.93 -3.28 -5.19
C TYR A 67 9.75 -2.32 -6.36
N ASP A 68 9.29 -2.86 -7.47
CA ASP A 68 8.80 -2.04 -8.56
C ASP A 68 7.61 -1.17 -8.12
N LEU A 69 7.65 0.11 -8.49
CA LEU A 69 6.62 1.09 -8.14
C LEU A 69 5.28 0.72 -8.76
N THR A 70 5.25 0.26 -10.02
CA THR A 70 4.02 -0.11 -10.69
C THR A 70 3.31 -1.23 -9.94
N ASN A 71 4.05 -2.21 -9.43
CA ASN A 71 3.50 -3.26 -8.56
C ASN A 71 2.95 -2.75 -7.23
N ILE A 72 3.56 -1.74 -6.61
CA ILE A 72 3.03 -1.11 -5.39
C ILE A 72 1.72 -0.38 -5.70
N TYR A 73 1.69 0.47 -6.73
CA TYR A 73 0.48 1.18 -7.10
C TYR A 73 -0.64 0.24 -7.57
N ARG A 74 -0.29 -0.87 -8.22
CA ARG A 74 -1.25 -1.91 -8.60
C ARG A 74 -1.92 -2.49 -7.36
N GLN A 75 -1.19 -2.67 -6.26
CA GLN A 75 -1.76 -3.10 -4.99
C GLN A 75 -2.70 -2.03 -4.42
N ILE A 76 -2.27 -0.76 -4.39
CA ILE A 76 -3.07 0.37 -3.87
C ILE A 76 -4.42 0.45 -4.60
N VAL A 77 -4.39 0.49 -5.93
CA VAL A 77 -5.60 0.58 -6.76
C VAL A 77 -6.48 -0.66 -6.59
N ASN A 78 -5.91 -1.87 -6.59
CA ASN A 78 -6.68 -3.10 -6.38
C ASN A 78 -7.45 -3.11 -5.06
N VAL A 79 -6.78 -2.78 -3.97
CA VAL A 79 -7.40 -2.81 -2.64
C VAL A 79 -8.44 -1.70 -2.51
N GLY A 80 -8.16 -0.50 -3.02
CA GLY A 80 -9.13 0.59 -3.09
C GLY A 80 -10.37 0.22 -3.91
N CYS A 81 -10.19 -0.44 -5.05
CA CYS A 81 -11.29 -0.94 -5.87
C CYS A 81 -12.14 -1.97 -5.14
N LYS A 82 -11.51 -2.92 -4.43
CA LYS A 82 -12.23 -3.93 -3.64
C LYS A 82 -13.07 -3.29 -2.54
N ARG A 83 -12.51 -2.35 -1.79
CA ARG A 83 -13.23 -1.62 -0.73
C ARG A 83 -14.43 -0.87 -1.31
N LYS A 84 -14.23 -0.12 -2.39
CA LYS A 84 -15.32 0.62 -3.05
C LYS A 84 -16.38 -0.29 -3.68
N ALA A 85 -16.01 -1.45 -4.19
CA ALA A 85 -16.98 -2.40 -4.74
C ALA A 85 -17.94 -2.94 -3.66
N VAL A 86 -17.45 -3.08 -2.41
CA VAL A 86 -18.28 -3.44 -1.25
C VAL A 86 -19.17 -2.27 -0.82
N GLU A 87 -18.65 -1.04 -0.83
CA GLU A 87 -19.40 0.17 -0.45
C GLU A 87 -20.49 0.53 -1.50
N ASP A 88 -20.17 0.42 -2.78
CA ASP A 88 -20.99 0.86 -3.92
C ASP A 88 -21.34 -0.32 -4.84
N MET A 89 -22.08 -1.32 -4.32
CA MET A 89 -22.41 -2.57 -5.02
C MET A 89 -23.12 -2.37 -6.38
N HIS A 90 -23.77 -1.22 -6.59
CA HIS A 90 -24.51 -0.91 -7.82
C HIS A 90 -23.69 -0.14 -8.87
N VAL A 91 -22.43 0.22 -8.58
CA VAL A 91 -21.57 0.95 -9.53
C VAL A 91 -20.84 -0.04 -10.44
N GLN A 92 -20.83 0.25 -11.74
CA GLN A 92 -20.09 -0.55 -12.71
C GLN A 92 -18.60 -0.61 -12.36
N SER A 93 -18.03 -1.82 -12.34
CA SER A 93 -16.64 -2.08 -11.91
C SER A 93 -15.60 -1.21 -12.60
N LYS A 94 -15.77 -0.95 -13.91
CA LYS A 94 -14.87 -0.08 -14.69
C LYS A 94 -14.85 1.36 -14.17
N LYS A 95 -15.98 1.90 -13.73
CA LYS A 95 -16.06 3.26 -13.15
C LYS A 95 -15.36 3.31 -11.79
N VAL A 96 -15.44 2.24 -10.99
CA VAL A 96 -14.72 2.13 -9.72
C VAL A 96 -13.21 2.19 -9.96
N VAL A 97 -12.71 1.39 -10.90
CA VAL A 97 -11.28 1.36 -11.27
C VAL A 97 -10.78 2.72 -11.73
N LEU A 98 -11.49 3.38 -12.64
CA LEU A 98 -11.07 4.69 -13.14
C LEU A 98 -11.04 5.76 -12.04
N LYS A 99 -12.02 5.74 -11.12
CA LYS A 99 -12.05 6.63 -9.95
C LYS A 99 -10.90 6.38 -8.97
N GLU A 100 -10.35 5.17 -8.91
CA GLU A 100 -9.18 4.84 -8.08
C GLU A 100 -7.84 5.18 -8.75
N ILE A 101 -7.75 5.06 -10.08
CA ILE A 101 -6.53 5.40 -10.82
C ILE A 101 -6.32 6.91 -10.88
N ALA A 102 -7.38 7.69 -11.12
CA ALA A 102 -7.31 9.14 -11.32
C ALA A 102 -6.57 9.92 -10.21
N PRO A 103 -6.77 9.67 -8.90
CA PRO A 103 -6.05 10.37 -7.83
C PRO A 103 -4.61 9.88 -7.61
N ASN A 104 -4.16 8.84 -8.32
CA ASN A 104 -2.82 8.27 -8.16
C ASN A 104 -1.98 8.57 -9.41
N ASP A 105 -1.23 9.68 -9.43
CA ASP A 105 -0.44 10.15 -10.59
C ASP A 105 0.42 9.07 -11.25
N HIS A 106 1.11 8.26 -10.44
CA HIS A 106 1.93 7.16 -10.96
C HIS A 106 1.08 6.08 -11.64
N ALA A 107 -0.07 5.72 -11.07
CA ALA A 107 -0.97 4.75 -11.68
C ALA A 107 -1.58 5.30 -12.98
N ALA A 108 -1.97 6.58 -12.98
CA ALA A 108 -2.54 7.25 -14.15
C ALA A 108 -1.57 7.29 -15.35
N THR A 109 -0.27 7.35 -15.09
CA THR A 109 0.78 7.43 -16.12
C THR A 109 1.33 6.07 -16.55
N THR A 110 1.30 5.06 -15.67
CA THR A 110 1.93 3.75 -15.95
C THR A 110 0.95 2.64 -16.31
N PHE A 111 -0.33 2.75 -15.94
CA PHE A 111 -1.29 1.67 -16.20
C PHE A 111 -1.81 1.71 -17.62
N THR A 112 -1.73 0.57 -18.28
CA THR A 112 -2.26 0.34 -19.62
C THR A 112 -3.71 -0.14 -19.58
N VAL A 113 -4.35 -0.21 -20.75
CA VAL A 113 -5.69 -0.79 -20.89
C VAL A 113 -5.72 -2.25 -20.41
N ASN A 114 -4.63 -3.00 -20.61
CA ASN A 114 -4.53 -4.37 -20.10
C ASN A 114 -4.55 -4.41 -18.57
N ASP A 115 -3.83 -3.49 -17.91
CA ASP A 115 -3.85 -3.40 -16.45
C ASP A 115 -5.26 -3.15 -15.92
N ILE A 116 -5.99 -2.23 -16.57
CA ILE A 116 -7.39 -1.91 -16.25
C ILE A 116 -8.30 -3.14 -16.37
N ASN A 117 -8.13 -3.94 -17.43
CA ASN A 117 -8.94 -5.13 -17.67
C ASN A 117 -8.63 -6.28 -16.69
N THR A 118 -7.42 -6.33 -16.12
CA THR A 118 -7.03 -7.37 -15.15
C THR A 118 -7.44 -7.07 -13.71
N PHE A 119 -7.93 -5.86 -13.42
CA PHE A 119 -8.46 -5.55 -12.09
C PHE A 119 -9.75 -6.32 -11.84
N THR A 120 -9.65 -7.37 -11.04
CA THR A 120 -10.79 -8.21 -10.65
C THR A 120 -11.45 -7.61 -9.40
N ALA A 121 -12.66 -7.07 -9.59
CA ALA A 121 -13.57 -6.78 -8.49
C ALA A 121 -14.19 -8.12 -8.04
N THR A 122 -13.41 -8.94 -7.34
CA THR A 122 -13.98 -10.08 -6.60
C THR A 122 -14.61 -9.50 -5.34
N VAL A 123 -15.94 -9.44 -5.34
CA VAL A 123 -16.77 -9.18 -4.16
C VAL A 123 -16.70 -10.41 -3.25
#